data_AF-A0A8J5KSX5-F1
#
_entry.id   AF-A0A8J5KSX5-F1
#
_cell.length_a   1.000
_cell.length_b   1.000
_cell.length_c   1.000
_cell.angle_alpha   90.00
_cell.angle_beta   90.00
_cell.angle_gamma   90.00
#
_symmetry.space_group_name_H-M   'P 1'
#
loop_
_entity.id
_entity.type
_entity.pdbx_description
1 polymer ?
#
loop_
_entity_poly.entity_id
_entity_poly.type
_entity_poly.pdbx_seq_one_letter_code
_entity_poly.pdbx_strand_id
1 'polypeptide(L)'
;MDRWRKDIKHGYQSISNIYDDFVCDGEKYRYNILTPLIQEIQQLGAKNDDNYSMLVEILKNTKEKLIVNGLEHSRVEQLKGVSTSGSKAIHSPLKVRSRGRPPTKRKQSKIEQIVKKSVAKARKEGPTGEVESIQLVASEDIVSKLGAMGFNYLHCQKAAINTANAGVEEAMTWLLSHMNDPTL
;
A
#
# COMPACT_ATOMS: atom_id res chain seq x y z
N MET A 1 33.84 -37.13 -13.21
CA MET A 1 33.30 -35.90 -12.57
C MET A 1 33.47 -34.78 -13.57
N ASP A 2 32.43 -34.49 -14.34
CA ASP A 2 32.55 -33.55 -15.45
C ASP A 2 32.73 -32.12 -14.96
N ARG A 3 33.82 -31.49 -15.42
CA ARG A 3 34.13 -30.08 -15.16
C ARG A 3 33.16 -29.21 -15.95
N TRP A 4 32.62 -28.19 -15.28
CA TRP A 4 31.78 -27.17 -15.89
C TRP A 4 32.45 -26.57 -17.14
N ARG A 5 31.83 -26.75 -18.30
CA ARG A 5 32.30 -26.25 -19.60
C ARG A 5 31.83 -24.81 -19.79
N LYS A 6 32.75 -23.86 -19.70
CA LYS A 6 32.50 -22.41 -19.87
C LYS A 6 32.31 -21.98 -21.33
N ASP A 7 32.62 -22.89 -22.23
CA ASP A 7 32.53 -22.78 -23.69
C ASP A 7 31.11 -23.06 -24.22
N ILE A 8 30.18 -23.46 -23.36
CA ILE A 8 28.77 -23.63 -23.70
C ILE A 8 28.06 -22.28 -23.51
N LYS A 9 27.70 -21.63 -24.62
CA LYS A 9 26.79 -20.47 -24.60
C LYS A 9 25.38 -20.98 -24.35
N HIS A 10 24.92 -20.86 -23.11
CA HIS A 10 23.50 -21.02 -22.81
C HIS A 10 22.75 -19.86 -23.47
N GLY A 11 21.90 -20.15 -24.45
CA GLY A 11 21.02 -19.15 -25.05
C GLY A 11 20.15 -18.54 -23.96
N TYR A 12 20.08 -17.22 -23.91
CA TYR A 12 19.16 -16.55 -23.00
C TYR A 12 17.74 -16.78 -23.52
N GLN A 13 16.91 -17.53 -22.77
CA GLN A 13 15.47 -17.39 -22.90
C GLN A 13 15.10 -16.10 -22.17
N SER A 14 14.69 -15.08 -22.93
CA SER A 14 14.06 -13.91 -22.32
C SER A 14 12.77 -14.39 -21.66
N ILE A 15 12.79 -14.50 -20.34
CA ILE A 15 11.57 -14.69 -19.56
C ILE A 15 10.90 -13.32 -19.57
N SER A 16 9.72 -13.21 -20.20
CA SER A 16 8.88 -12.02 -20.08
C SER A 16 8.58 -11.85 -18.60
N ASN A 17 9.15 -10.81 -18.01
CA ASN A 17 8.94 -10.51 -16.60
C ASN A 17 7.45 -10.23 -16.40
N ILE A 18 6.77 -11.07 -15.62
CA ILE A 18 5.38 -10.90 -15.15
C ILE A 18 5.26 -9.70 -14.18
N TYR A 19 6.31 -8.88 -14.06
CA TYR A 19 6.36 -7.75 -13.13
C TYR A 19 5.67 -6.48 -13.66
N ASP A 20 5.19 -6.47 -14.91
CA ASP A 20 4.29 -5.40 -15.38
C ASP A 20 2.81 -5.66 -15.02
N ASP A 21 2.50 -6.81 -14.41
CA ASP A 21 1.12 -7.27 -14.22
C ASP A 21 0.61 -7.15 -12.77
N PHE A 22 1.32 -6.44 -11.89
CA PHE A 22 0.92 -6.33 -10.47
C PHE A 22 0.10 -5.09 -10.11
N VAL A 23 -0.12 -4.17 -11.05
CA VAL A 23 -1.18 -3.17 -10.92
C VAL A 23 -1.78 -2.91 -12.30
N CYS A 24 -2.44 -3.92 -12.86
CA CYS A 24 -3.54 -3.64 -13.78
C CYS A 24 -4.64 -3.02 -12.92
N ASP A 25 -4.49 -1.71 -12.61
CA ASP A 25 -5.54 -0.92 -12.02
C ASP A 25 -6.68 -0.93 -13.04
N GLY A 26 -7.63 -1.85 -12.85
CA GLY A 26 -8.69 -2.09 -13.82
C GLY A 26 -9.45 -0.80 -14.11
N GLU A 27 -9.47 0.13 -13.16
CA GLU A 27 -9.98 1.50 -13.35
C GLU A 27 -9.17 2.26 -14.40
N LYS A 28 -7.85 2.39 -14.24
CA LYS A 28 -6.97 3.03 -15.23
C LYS A 28 -7.12 2.42 -16.63
N TYR A 29 -7.20 1.11 -16.76
CA TYR A 29 -7.43 0.47 -18.06
C TYR A 29 -8.78 0.87 -18.67
N ARG A 30 -9.85 0.88 -17.87
CA ARG A 30 -11.19 1.33 -18.29
C ARG A 30 -11.18 2.81 -18.68
N TYR A 31 -10.47 3.67 -17.96
CA TYR A 31 -10.32 5.09 -18.29
C TYR A 31 -9.57 5.31 -19.59
N ASN A 32 -8.51 4.54 -19.85
CA ASN A 32 -7.76 4.64 -21.10
C ASN A 32 -8.63 4.34 -22.34
N ILE A 33 -9.66 3.51 -22.20
CA ILE A 33 -10.62 3.21 -23.26
C ILE A 33 -11.71 4.29 -23.34
N LEU A 34 -12.26 4.69 -22.19
CA LEU A 34 -13.41 5.59 -22.14
C LEU A 34 -13.07 7.03 -22.56
N THR A 35 -11.90 7.52 -22.15
CA THR A 35 -11.47 8.90 -22.39
C THR A 35 -11.47 9.31 -23.86
N PRO A 36 -10.83 8.56 -24.79
CA PRO A 36 -10.81 8.95 -26.20
C PRO A 36 -12.21 8.94 -26.84
N LEU A 37 -13.06 7.97 -26.47
CA LEU A 37 -14.43 7.88 -27.00
C LEU A 37 -15.28 9.08 -26.57
N ILE A 38 -15.21 9.46 -25.29
CA ILE A 38 -15.95 10.62 -24.79
C ILE A 38 -15.44 11.91 -25.45
N GLN A 39 -14.13 12.04 -25.66
CA GLN A 39 -13.56 13.20 -26.35
C GLN A 39 -14.04 13.31 -27.79
N GLU A 40 -14.13 12.20 -28.53
CA GLU A 40 -14.69 12.19 -29.89
C GLU A 40 -16.17 12.61 -29.90
N ILE A 41 -16.97 12.06 -28.99
CA ILE A 41 -18.38 12.43 -28.83
C ILE A 41 -18.53 13.92 -28.48
N GLN A 42 -17.66 14.45 -27.62
CA GLN A 42 -17.64 15.86 -27.26
C GLN A 42 -17.36 16.74 -28.48
N GLN A 43 -16.39 16.37 -29.32
CA GLN A 43 -16.08 17.08 -30.56
C GLN A 43 -17.23 17.04 -31.56
N LEU A 44 -18.01 15.96 -31.60
CA LEU A 44 -19.20 15.86 -32.44
C LEU A 44 -20.38 16.66 -31.89
N GLY A 45 -20.59 16.62 -30.57
CA GLY A 45 -21.65 17.35 -29.87
C GLY A 45 -21.46 18.86 -29.93
N ALA A 46 -20.22 19.36 -29.86
CA ALA A 46 -19.90 20.78 -29.89
C ALA A 46 -20.16 21.47 -31.25
N LYS A 47 -20.44 20.70 -32.31
CA LYS A 47 -20.69 21.26 -33.66
C LYS A 47 -22.10 21.82 -33.84
N ASN A 48 -23.07 21.41 -33.03
CA ASN A 48 -24.47 21.85 -33.13
C ASN A 48 -25.11 21.97 -31.74
N ASP A 49 -25.94 22.99 -31.52
CA ASP A 49 -26.51 23.30 -30.21
C ASP A 49 -27.55 22.24 -29.77
N ASP A 50 -28.31 21.69 -30.71
CA ASP A 50 -29.24 20.58 -30.44
C ASP A 50 -28.48 19.31 -30.03
N ASN A 51 -27.38 19.02 -30.73
CA ASN A 51 -26.54 17.85 -30.44
C ASN A 51 -25.86 18.01 -29.07
N TYR A 52 -25.44 19.22 -28.72
CA TYR A 52 -24.91 19.54 -27.40
C TYR A 52 -25.97 19.32 -26.31
N SER A 53 -27.18 19.84 -26.50
CA SER A 53 -28.29 19.67 -25.55
C SER A 53 -28.64 18.19 -25.35
N MET A 54 -28.75 17.42 -26.45
CA MET A 54 -28.98 15.98 -26.41
C MET A 54 -27.86 15.23 -25.68
N LEU A 55 -26.59 15.58 -25.94
CA LEU A 55 -25.44 14.94 -25.29
C LEU A 55 -25.40 15.23 -23.78
N VAL A 56 -25.66 16.47 -23.38
CA VAL A 56 -25.69 16.87 -21.97
C VAL A 56 -26.79 16.11 -21.22
N GLU A 57 -27.97 15.97 -21.82
CA GLU A 57 -29.07 15.22 -21.22
C GLU A 57 -28.71 13.74 -21.04
N ILE A 58 -28.16 13.09 -22.08
CA ILE A 58 -27.71 11.69 -22.01
C ILE A 58 -26.62 11.51 -20.94
N LEU A 59 -25.65 12.41 -20.85
CA LEU A 59 -24.58 12.33 -19.86
C LEU A 59 -25.09 12.51 -18.42
N LYS A 60 -26.05 13.41 -18.19
CA LYS A 60 -26.70 13.54 -16.88
C LYS A 60 -27.48 12.29 -16.51
N ASN A 61 -28.31 11.78 -17.43
CA ASN A 61 -29.11 10.57 -17.21
C ASN A 61 -28.25 9.33 -16.97
N THR A 62 -27.12 9.20 -17.66
CA THR A 62 -26.18 8.08 -17.45
C THR A 62 -25.45 8.21 -16.12
N LYS A 63 -25.00 9.41 -15.73
CA LYS A 63 -24.41 9.67 -14.41
C LYS A 63 -25.35 9.24 -13.28
N GLU A 64 -26.62 9.64 -13.35
CA GLU A 64 -27.62 9.29 -12.33
C GLU A 64 -27.84 7.77 -12.25
N LYS A 65 -27.96 7.07 -13.40
CA LYS A 65 -28.10 5.61 -13.45
C LYS A 65 -26.90 4.88 -12.84
N LEU A 66 -25.67 5.36 -13.07
CA LEU A 66 -24.46 4.75 -12.51
C LEU A 66 -24.39 4.91 -10.99
N ILE A 67 -24.84 6.05 -10.44
CA ILE A 67 -24.92 6.27 -9.00
C ILE A 67 -25.92 5.29 -8.36
N VAL A 68 -27.11 5.16 -8.95
CA VAL A 68 -28.16 4.24 -8.45
C VAL A 68 -27.68 2.79 -8.50
N ASN A 69 -27.01 2.37 -9.58
CA ASN A 69 -26.48 1.01 -9.69
C ASN A 69 -25.37 0.70 -8.65
N GLY A 70 -24.56 1.70 -8.28
CA GLY A 70 -23.58 1.58 -7.19
C GLY A 70 -24.22 1.42 -5.81
N LEU A 71 -25.34 2.11 -5.57
CA LEU A 71 -26.12 1.98 -4.32
C LEU A 71 -26.81 0.62 -4.19
N GLU A 72 -27.34 0.05 -5.28
CA GLU A 72 -27.94 -1.29 -5.27
C GLU A 72 -26.89 -2.40 -5.06
N HIS A 73 -25.67 -2.26 -5.60
CA HIS A 73 -24.59 -3.23 -5.32
C HIS A 73 -24.20 -3.22 -3.84
N SER A 74 -24.14 -2.04 -3.20
CA SER A 74 -23.89 -1.93 -1.76
C SER A 74 -25.04 -2.51 -0.90
N ARG A 75 -26.29 -2.37 -1.35
CA ARG A 75 -27.49 -2.90 -0.65
C ARG A 75 -27.61 -4.42 -0.74
N VAL A 76 -27.17 -5.04 -1.84
CA VAL A 76 -27.20 -6.49 -2.04
C VAL A 76 -26.04 -7.21 -1.32
N GLU A 77 -24.90 -6.53 -1.10
CA GLU A 77 -23.76 -7.06 -0.35
C GLU A 77 -24.08 -7.31 1.14
N GLN A 78 -25.07 -6.60 1.70
CA GLN A 78 -25.56 -6.83 3.08
C GLN A 78 -26.40 -8.11 3.26
N LEU A 79 -26.85 -8.78 2.18
CA LEU A 79 -27.73 -9.96 2.27
C LEU A 79 -27.16 -11.27 1.71
N LYS A 80 -25.95 -11.28 1.13
CA LYS A 80 -25.26 -12.54 0.73
C LYS A 80 -24.07 -12.85 1.62
N GLY A 81 -24.37 -13.15 2.88
CA GLY A 81 -23.52 -14.04 3.67
C GLY A 81 -23.67 -15.47 3.15
N VAL A 82 -22.53 -16.14 2.95
CA VAL A 82 -22.34 -17.59 2.69
C VAL A 82 -22.38 -18.03 1.21
N SER A 83 -21.19 -18.14 0.60
CA SER A 83 -20.60 -19.43 0.17
C SER A 83 -19.26 -19.25 -0.56
N THR A 84 -18.18 -19.61 0.15
CA THR A 84 -16.96 -20.28 -0.30
C THR A 84 -16.52 -20.14 -1.77
N SER A 85 -15.49 -19.33 -2.00
CA SER A 85 -14.59 -19.45 -3.16
C SER A 85 -13.14 -19.36 -2.66
N GLY A 86 -12.50 -20.52 -2.64
CA GLY A 86 -11.15 -20.84 -2.15
C GLY A 86 -10.15 -19.70 -2.04
N SER A 87 -10.01 -19.17 -0.83
CA SER A 87 -8.75 -18.59 -0.37
C SER A 87 -7.73 -19.72 -0.34
N LYS A 88 -6.89 -19.83 -1.39
CA LYS A 88 -5.64 -20.58 -1.29
C LYS A 88 -4.84 -19.88 -0.20
N ALA A 89 -4.92 -20.40 1.02
CA ALA A 89 -4.07 -19.97 2.11
C ALA A 89 -2.64 -20.04 1.58
N ILE A 90 -2.02 -18.87 1.39
CA ILE A 90 -0.60 -18.79 1.11
C ILE A 90 0.05 -19.29 2.38
N HIS A 91 0.34 -20.59 2.42
CA HIS A 91 1.15 -21.14 3.48
C HIS A 91 2.50 -20.44 3.39
N SER A 92 2.92 -19.82 4.49
CA SER A 92 4.30 -19.40 4.68
C SER A 92 5.21 -20.51 4.14
N PRO A 93 6.21 -20.20 3.29
CA PRO A 93 6.95 -21.20 2.55
C PRO A 93 7.37 -22.31 3.50
N LEU A 94 6.80 -23.50 3.30
CA LEU A 94 7.09 -24.66 4.11
C LEU A 94 8.61 -24.79 4.07
N LYS A 95 9.27 -24.79 5.24
CA LYS A 95 10.72 -24.86 5.31
C LYS A 95 11.18 -26.24 4.85
N VAL A 96 11.24 -26.43 3.54
CA VAL A 96 11.80 -27.61 2.91
C VAL A 96 13.30 -27.54 3.16
N ARG A 97 13.77 -28.29 4.16
CA ARG A 97 15.18 -28.63 4.25
C ARG A 97 15.43 -29.57 3.09
N SER A 98 15.89 -29.03 1.96
CA SER A 98 16.39 -29.85 0.87
C SER A 98 17.41 -30.82 1.46
N ARG A 99 17.13 -32.11 1.33
CA ARG A 99 18.08 -33.15 1.68
C ARG A 99 19.15 -33.11 0.59
N GLY A 100 20.22 -32.37 0.85
CA GLY A 100 21.37 -32.24 -0.06
C GLY A 100 22.48 -31.38 0.54
N ARG A 101 23.67 -31.99 0.66
CA ARG A 101 24.88 -31.59 1.42
C ARG A 101 24.65 -31.35 2.93
N PRO A 102 25.52 -31.87 3.82
CA PRO A 102 25.49 -31.46 5.22
C PRO A 102 25.59 -29.92 5.27
N PRO A 103 24.86 -29.20 6.13
CA PRO A 103 25.18 -27.81 6.40
C PRO A 103 26.59 -27.79 6.96
N THR A 104 27.58 -27.53 6.12
CA THR A 104 28.98 -27.41 6.50
C THR A 104 29.09 -26.13 7.29
N LYS A 105 28.75 -26.22 8.59
CA LYS A 105 28.95 -25.13 9.53
C LYS A 105 30.44 -24.77 9.43
N ARG A 106 30.73 -23.55 8.97
CA ARG A 106 32.06 -22.95 9.11
C ARG A 106 32.48 -23.12 10.57
N LYS A 107 33.75 -23.51 10.83
CA LYS A 107 34.30 -23.52 12.20
C LYS A 107 34.14 -22.10 12.77
N GLN A 108 33.20 -21.93 13.70
CA GLN A 108 33.00 -20.66 14.39
C GLN A 108 34.12 -20.52 15.42
N SER A 109 34.70 -19.32 15.52
CA SER A 109 35.63 -19.01 16.60
C SER A 109 34.90 -19.08 17.94
N LYS A 110 35.62 -19.30 19.05
CA LYS A 110 35.03 -19.32 20.40
C LYS A 110 34.24 -18.03 20.69
N ILE A 111 34.71 -16.91 20.13
CA ILE A 111 34.11 -15.57 20.25
C ILE A 111 32.76 -15.50 19.53
N GLU A 112 32.65 -15.98 18.28
CA GLU A 112 31.37 -15.99 17.55
C GLU A 112 30.28 -16.81 18.27
N GLN A 113 30.68 -17.90 18.95
CA GLN A 113 29.73 -18.72 19.73
C GLN A 113 29.20 -17.98 20.96
N ILE A 114 30.04 -17.18 21.62
CA ILE A 114 29.68 -16.38 22.79
C ILE A 114 28.74 -15.25 22.35
N VAL A 115 29.07 -14.53 21.27
CA VAL A 115 28.25 -13.42 20.74
C VAL A 115 26.86 -13.92 20.32
N LYS A 116 26.76 -15.08 19.66
CA LYS A 116 25.45 -15.64 19.30
C LYS A 116 24.62 -16.03 20.52
N LYS A 117 25.26 -16.53 21.59
CA LYS A 117 24.57 -16.87 22.84
C LYS A 117 24.10 -15.62 23.58
N SER A 118 24.88 -14.55 23.62
CA SER A 118 24.48 -13.29 24.27
C SER A 118 23.39 -12.56 23.49
N VAL A 119 23.46 -12.54 22.15
CA VAL A 119 22.40 -11.97 21.29
C VAL A 119 21.10 -12.79 21.39
N ALA A 120 21.18 -14.12 21.45
CA ALA A 120 19.99 -14.96 21.67
C ALA A 120 19.39 -14.79 23.06
N LYS A 121 20.21 -14.45 24.07
CA LYS A 121 19.75 -14.12 25.43
C LYS A 121 19.10 -12.73 25.48
N ALA A 122 19.68 -11.73 24.81
CA ALA A 122 19.09 -10.39 24.70
C ALA A 122 17.74 -10.39 23.95
N ARG A 123 17.56 -11.27 22.96
CA ARG A 123 16.26 -11.43 22.26
C ARG A 123 15.15 -12.06 23.12
N LYS A 124 15.46 -12.67 24.27
CA LYS A 124 14.46 -13.16 25.22
C LYS A 124 13.97 -12.09 26.20
N GLU A 125 14.60 -10.92 26.20
CA GLU A 125 14.20 -9.75 27.00
C GLU A 125 14.05 -8.58 26.02
N GLY A 126 12.91 -8.54 25.32
CA GLY A 126 12.58 -7.41 24.45
C GLY A 126 11.91 -6.28 25.24
N PRO A 127 12.25 -5.00 25.00
CA PRO A 127 11.40 -3.88 25.35
C PRO A 127 10.20 -3.86 24.39
N THR A 128 9.02 -3.86 24.98
CA THR A 128 7.70 -3.69 24.36
C THR A 128 7.58 -2.34 23.66
N GLY A 129 7.04 -2.33 22.45
CA GLY A 129 6.69 -1.11 21.73
C GLY A 129 5.99 -1.42 20.41
N GLU A 130 4.91 -2.19 20.47
CA GLU A 130 3.95 -2.33 19.37
C GLU A 130 2.94 -1.17 19.48
N VAL A 131 2.86 -0.36 18.43
CA VAL A 131 1.94 0.79 18.31
C VAL A 131 0.59 0.24 17.91
N GLU A 132 -0.26 -0.04 18.89
CA GLU A 132 -1.69 -0.28 18.65
C GLU A 132 -2.38 1.07 18.43
N SER A 133 -2.90 1.24 17.22
CA SER A 133 -3.68 2.38 16.77
C SER A 133 -4.99 2.50 17.57
N ILE A 134 -4.94 3.20 18.69
CA ILE A 134 -6.13 3.72 19.36
C ILE A 134 -6.44 5.06 18.69
N GLN A 135 -7.67 5.26 18.23
CA GLN A 135 -8.14 6.52 17.64
C GLN A 135 -8.11 7.65 18.70
N LEU A 136 -6.94 8.23 18.92
CA LEU A 136 -6.78 9.45 19.70
C LEU A 136 -7.16 10.61 18.79
N VAL A 137 -8.14 11.39 19.23
CA VAL A 137 -8.55 12.62 18.55
C VAL A 137 -7.53 13.70 18.89
N ALA A 138 -7.02 14.40 17.88
CA ALA A 138 -6.08 15.50 18.07
C ALA A 138 -6.75 16.65 18.83
N SER A 139 -6.09 17.20 19.85
CA SER A 139 -6.61 18.39 20.53
C SER A 139 -6.41 19.62 19.64
N GLU A 140 -7.49 20.34 19.38
CA GLU A 140 -7.49 21.53 18.52
C GLU A 140 -6.61 22.66 19.08
N ASP A 141 -6.47 22.75 20.41
CA ASP A 141 -5.67 23.78 21.07
C ASP A 141 -4.17 23.63 20.75
N ILE A 142 -3.66 22.38 20.78
CA ILE A 142 -2.27 22.07 20.43
C ILE A 142 -2.04 22.30 18.93
N VAL A 143 -2.98 21.85 18.09
CA VAL A 143 -2.89 21.99 16.63
C VAL A 143 -2.94 23.47 16.22
N SER A 144 -3.81 24.26 16.83
CA SER A 144 -3.93 25.70 16.59
C SER A 144 -2.67 26.47 17.02
N LYS A 145 -2.07 26.11 18.16
CA LYS A 145 -0.84 26.75 18.65
C LYS A 145 0.33 26.50 17.71
N LEU A 146 0.50 25.26 17.24
CA LEU A 146 1.55 24.89 16.28
C LEU A 146 1.29 25.47 14.88
N GLY A 147 0.02 25.48 14.44
CA GLY A 147 -0.38 26.12 13.20
C GLY A 147 -0.11 27.62 13.19
N ALA A 148 -0.32 28.31 14.32
CA ALA A 148 0.02 29.72 14.48
C ALA A 148 1.53 30.00 14.39
N MET A 149 2.39 29.00 14.65
CA MET A 149 3.83 29.08 14.43
C MET A 149 4.23 28.87 12.97
N GLY A 150 3.29 28.48 12.09
CA GLY A 150 3.51 28.26 10.67
C GLY A 150 3.71 26.79 10.28
N PHE A 151 3.47 25.84 11.19
CA PHE A 151 3.51 24.43 10.85
C PHE A 151 2.24 23.99 10.11
N ASN A 152 2.37 23.02 9.20
CA ASN A 152 1.24 22.49 8.44
C ASN A 152 0.25 21.77 9.37
N TYR A 153 -1.04 22.08 9.22
CA TYR A 153 -2.12 21.56 10.06
C TYR A 153 -2.17 20.03 10.14
N LEU A 154 -1.96 19.33 9.01
CA LEU A 154 -1.95 17.86 8.96
C LEU A 154 -0.81 17.27 9.79
N HIS A 155 0.34 17.94 9.80
CA HIS A 155 1.52 17.52 10.56
C HIS A 155 1.30 17.75 12.06
N CYS A 156 0.70 18.90 12.41
CA CYS A 156 0.35 19.23 13.79
C CYS A 156 -0.66 18.22 14.36
N GLN A 157 -1.66 17.84 13.55
CA GLN A 157 -2.65 16.83 13.92
C GLN A 157 -1.99 15.47 14.17
N LYS A 158 -1.11 15.01 13.26
CA LYS A 158 -0.36 13.76 13.42
C LYS A 158 0.54 13.80 14.66
N ALA A 159 1.21 14.92 14.91
CA ALA A 159 2.08 15.08 16.07
C ALA A 159 1.30 15.02 17.39
N ALA A 160 0.14 15.69 17.47
CA ALA A 160 -0.73 15.65 18.64
C ALA A 160 -1.24 14.22 18.93
N ILE A 161 -1.58 13.46 17.90
CA ILE A 161 -2.03 12.06 18.03
C ILE A 161 -0.89 11.16 18.52
N ASN A 162 0.31 11.29 17.93
CA ASN A 162 1.46 10.45 18.30
C ASN A 162 2.00 10.74 19.70
N THR A 163 1.83 11.96 20.18
CA THR A 163 2.17 12.37 21.55
C THR A 163 1.00 12.24 22.51
N ALA A 164 -0.11 11.64 22.08
CA ALA A 164 -1.32 11.45 22.87
C ALA A 164 -1.84 12.73 23.57
N ASN A 165 -1.70 13.88 22.92
CA ASN A 165 -2.04 15.21 23.44
C ASN A 165 -1.33 15.58 24.76
N ALA A 166 -0.14 15.03 25.03
CA ALA A 166 0.61 15.30 26.26
C ALA A 166 1.02 16.78 26.41
N GLY A 167 1.18 17.51 25.30
CA GLY A 167 1.37 18.96 25.29
C GLY A 167 1.93 19.49 23.99
N VAL A 168 2.00 20.83 23.89
CA VAL A 168 2.52 21.53 22.69
C VAL A 168 4.01 21.23 22.47
N GLU A 169 4.82 21.23 23.53
CA GLU A 169 6.26 21.00 23.46
C GLU A 169 6.62 19.57 23.01
N GLU A 170 5.86 18.58 23.48
CA GLU A 170 6.04 17.18 23.09
C GLU A 170 5.67 16.98 21.61
N ALA A 171 4.54 17.55 21.19
CA ALA A 171 4.12 17.53 19.79
C ALA A 171 5.13 18.24 18.89
N MET A 172 5.70 19.37 19.32
CA MET A 172 6.76 20.08 18.59
C MET A 172 8.03 19.23 18.46
N THR A 173 8.44 18.57 19.54
CA THR A 173 9.62 17.69 19.54
C THR A 173 9.43 16.52 18.56
N TRP A 174 8.24 15.92 18.55
CA TRP A 174 7.89 14.85 17.61
C TRP A 174 7.89 15.34 16.17
N LEU A 175 7.31 16.52 15.93
CA LEU A 175 7.20 17.15 14.61
C LEU A 175 8.60 17.42 14.03
N LEU A 176 9.50 18.03 14.81
CA LEU A 176 10.88 18.29 14.39
C LEU A 176 11.68 17.01 14.06
N SER A 177 11.40 15.91 14.74
CA SER A 177 12.02 14.61 14.44
C SER A 177 11.54 13.97 13.13
N HIS A 178 10.39 14.41 12.60
CA HIS A 178 9.72 13.79 11.45
C HIS A 178 9.48 14.77 10.28
N MET A 179 10.00 16.00 10.33
CA MET A 179 9.81 17.01 9.27
C MET A 179 10.38 16.64 7.89
N ASN A 180 11.33 15.70 7.84
CA ASN A 180 12.00 15.32 6.59
C ASN A 180 11.35 14.12 5.89
N ASP A 181 10.24 13.59 6.43
CA ASP A 181 9.56 12.45 5.84
C ASP A 181 8.58 12.94 4.74
N PRO A 182 8.81 12.63 3.45
CA PRO A 182 7.97 13.11 2.35
C PRO A 182 6.57 12.47 2.31
N THR A 183 6.26 11.59 3.27
CA THR A 183 4.99 10.86 3.39
C THR A 183 4.06 11.44 4.48
N LEU A 184 4.52 12.50 5.16
CA LEU A 184 3.82 13.15 6.27
C LEU A 184 2.87 14.27 5.83
#